data_AF-A0A1B6MCW8-F1
#
_entry.id   AF-A0A1B6MCW8-F1
#
_cell.length_a   1.000
_cell.length_b   1.000
_cell.length_c   1.000
_cell.angle_alpha   90.00
_cell.angle_beta   90.00
_cell.angle_gamma   90.00
#
_symmetry.space_group_name_H-M   'P 1'
#
loop_
_entity.id
_entity.type
_entity.pdbx_description
1 polymer ?
#
loop_
_entity_poly.entity_id
_entity_poly.type
_entity_poly.pdbx_seq_one_letter_code
_entity_poly.pdbx_strand_id
1 'polypeptide(L)'
;RDLINAEIANLRDLLPLPPSTRQRLSQLQLMALVCVYVRKANYFREFFKRHELSMHHMPSPPTPNIGFSKALSGFLMMMTQNGKLLYISDNAAEYLGHSMEDLLIHGDSVYDMIDKQDHQAIQTELVRSANTHGEDKRLFLCRMNVSRNARRQMRFGDQKVVLVQG
;
A
#
# COMPACT_ATOMS: atom_id res chain seq x y z
N ARG A 1 18.10 13.22 -23.41
CA ARG A 1 18.03 11.82 -22.91
C ARG A 1 18.83 11.66 -21.62
N ASP A 2 20.06 12.16 -21.57
CA ASP A 2 20.94 12.00 -20.39
C ASP A 2 20.45 12.74 -19.15
N LEU A 3 19.91 13.95 -19.30
CA LEU A 3 19.27 14.68 -18.20
C LEU A 3 18.11 13.90 -17.55
N ILE A 4 17.29 13.24 -18.37
CA ILE A 4 16.17 12.42 -17.87
C ILE A 4 16.71 11.22 -17.09
N ASN A 5 17.75 10.55 -17.61
CA ASN A 5 18.35 9.41 -16.93
C ASN A 5 19.03 9.81 -15.62
N ALA A 6 19.67 10.98 -15.57
CA ALA A 6 20.25 11.53 -14.35
C ALA A 6 19.17 11.79 -13.30
N GLU A 7 18.04 12.36 -13.70
CA GLU A 7 16.94 12.62 -12.76
C GLU A 7 16.27 11.33 -12.29
N ILE A 8 16.12 10.33 -13.16
CA ILE A 8 15.65 8.99 -12.76
C ILE A 8 16.61 8.37 -11.73
N ALA A 9 17.92 8.56 -11.87
CA ALA A 9 18.89 8.10 -10.87
C ALA A 9 18.74 8.84 -9.53
N ASN A 10 18.55 10.17 -9.56
CA ASN A 10 18.26 10.96 -8.36
C ASN A 10 16.99 10.44 -7.65
N LEU A 11 15.90 10.19 -8.38
CA LEU A 11 14.67 9.65 -7.83
C LEU A 11 14.87 8.26 -7.20
N ARG A 12 15.68 7.40 -7.82
CA ARG A 12 16.05 6.10 -7.24
C ARG A 12 16.71 6.30 -5.88
N ASP A 13 17.67 7.21 -5.78
CA ASP A 13 18.42 7.43 -4.55
C ASP A 13 17.60 8.07 -3.42
N LEU A 14 16.45 8.66 -3.75
CA LEU A 14 15.50 9.24 -2.78
C LEU A 14 14.44 8.26 -2.27
N LEU A 15 14.26 7.09 -2.91
CA LEU A 15 13.29 6.11 -2.41
C LEU A 15 13.72 5.55 -1.04
N PRO A 16 12.80 5.43 -0.07
CA PRO A 16 13.09 4.91 1.27
C PRO A 16 13.19 3.38 1.28
N LEU A 17 14.12 2.83 0.49
CA LEU A 17 14.33 1.39 0.30
C LEU A 17 15.82 1.06 0.46
N PRO A 18 16.16 -0.19 0.85
CA PRO A 18 17.55 -0.64 0.88
C PRO A 18 18.25 -0.45 -0.47
N PRO A 19 19.57 -0.11 -0.50
CA PRO A 19 20.31 0.04 -1.75
C PRO A 19 20.21 -1.17 -2.69
N SER A 20 20.24 -2.38 -2.13
CA SER A 20 20.10 -3.63 -2.86
C SER A 20 18.77 -3.76 -3.59
N THR A 21 17.67 -3.31 -2.97
CA THR A 21 16.35 -3.28 -3.61
C THR A 21 16.33 -2.25 -4.74
N ARG A 22 16.80 -1.03 -4.46
CA ARG A 22 16.79 0.08 -5.43
C ARG A 22 17.55 -0.22 -6.72
N GLN A 23 18.70 -0.87 -6.61
CA GLN A 23 19.55 -1.23 -7.76
C GLN A 23 18.92 -2.30 -8.67
N ARG A 24 18.00 -3.12 -8.15
CA ARG A 24 17.32 -4.18 -8.90
C ARG A 24 16.09 -3.70 -9.68
N LEU A 25 15.60 -2.49 -9.40
CA LEU A 25 14.42 -1.93 -10.03
C LEU A 25 14.70 -1.50 -11.47
N SER A 26 13.88 -1.95 -12.41
CA SER A 26 13.81 -1.36 -13.75
C SER A 26 13.32 0.10 -13.67
N GLN A 27 13.52 0.89 -14.73
CA GLN A 27 13.02 2.27 -14.77
C GLN A 27 11.50 2.35 -14.58
N LEU A 28 10.74 1.41 -15.15
CA LEU A 28 9.28 1.40 -15.01
C LEU A 28 8.85 1.07 -13.57
N GLN A 29 9.49 0.09 -12.94
CA GLN A 29 9.21 -0.29 -11.55
C GLN A 29 9.56 0.85 -10.58
N LEU A 30 10.69 1.49 -10.82
CA LEU A 30 11.10 2.69 -10.10
C LEU A 30 10.04 3.79 -10.22
N MET A 31 9.58 4.09 -11.43
CA MET A 31 8.55 5.10 -11.65
C MET A 31 7.22 4.74 -10.97
N ALA A 32 6.81 3.47 -10.98
CA ALA A 32 5.61 3.02 -10.27
C ALA A 32 5.71 3.30 -8.76
N LEU A 33 6.84 2.96 -8.13
CA LEU A 33 7.08 3.22 -6.71
C LEU A 33 7.15 4.72 -6.41
N VAL A 34 7.79 5.52 -7.27
CA VAL A 34 7.83 6.98 -7.14
C VAL A 34 6.42 7.56 -7.20
N CYS A 35 5.58 7.10 -8.13
CA CYS A 35 4.17 7.52 -8.23
C CYS A 35 3.39 7.21 -6.95
N VAL A 36 3.53 6.01 -6.38
CA VAL A 36 2.89 5.64 -5.11
C VAL A 36 3.40 6.51 -3.96
N TYR A 37 4.72 6.74 -3.88
CA TYR A 37 5.32 7.55 -2.83
C TYR A 37 4.84 9.01 -2.88
N VAL A 38 4.85 9.63 -4.05
CA VAL A 38 4.36 11.00 -4.26
C VAL A 38 2.85 11.08 -3.96
N ARG A 39 2.07 10.07 -4.36
CA ARG A 39 0.64 9.97 -4.05
C ARG A 39 0.40 9.95 -2.54
N LYS A 40 1.14 9.12 -1.80
CA LYS A 40 1.09 9.05 -0.34
C LYS A 40 1.47 10.39 0.29
N ALA A 41 2.57 11.00 -0.12
CA ALA A 41 3.03 12.28 0.40
C ALA A 41 1.99 13.40 0.19
N ASN A 42 1.41 13.48 -1.01
CA ASN A 42 0.36 14.44 -1.32
C ASN A 42 -0.91 14.18 -0.50
N TYR A 43 -1.32 12.92 -0.35
CA TYR A 43 -2.48 12.54 0.46
C TYR A 43 -2.34 13.05 1.91
N PHE A 44 -1.21 12.74 2.55
CA PHE A 44 -0.96 13.17 3.92
C PHE A 44 -0.84 14.69 4.05
N ARG A 45 -0.18 15.35 3.08
CA ARG A 45 -0.10 16.82 3.08
C ARG A 45 -1.49 17.46 3.09
N GLU A 46 -2.42 16.99 2.27
CA GLU A 46 -3.79 17.52 2.25
C GLU A 46 -4.60 17.08 3.47
N PHE A 47 -4.41 15.86 3.96
CA PHE A 47 -5.04 15.37 5.19
C PHE A 47 -4.66 16.25 6.39
N PHE A 48 -3.38 16.53 6.61
CA PHE A 48 -2.91 17.36 7.73
C PHE A 48 -3.38 18.81 7.63
N LYS A 49 -3.38 19.39 6.43
CA LYS A 49 -3.93 20.74 6.20
C LYS A 49 -5.40 20.85 6.61
N ARG A 50 -6.23 19.86 6.25
CA ARG A 50 -7.68 19.88 6.53
C ARG A 50 -8.03 19.76 8.00
N HIS A 51 -7.19 19.06 8.77
CA HIS A 51 -7.45 18.82 10.20
C HIS A 51 -6.76 19.83 11.11
N GLU A 52 -6.22 20.93 10.55
CA GLU A 52 -5.43 21.94 11.28
C GLU A 52 -4.35 21.33 12.19
N LEU A 53 -3.89 20.13 11.84
CA LEU A 53 -2.79 19.46 12.51
C LEU A 53 -1.53 20.18 12.06
N SER A 54 -1.23 21.26 12.77
CA SER A 54 -0.04 22.05 12.55
C SER A 54 1.17 21.13 12.71
N MET A 55 1.86 20.85 11.61
CA MET A 55 3.18 20.20 11.60
C MET A 55 4.26 21.12 12.23
N HIS A 56 3.87 22.22 12.86
CA HIS A 56 4.77 23.06 13.64
C HIS A 56 4.96 22.47 15.05
N HIS A 57 6.17 21.98 15.29
CA HIS A 57 6.85 21.97 16.61
C HIS A 57 6.61 20.83 17.61
N MET A 58 6.01 19.70 17.26
CA MET A 58 6.30 18.50 18.05
C MET A 58 7.42 17.71 17.39
N PRO A 59 8.64 17.64 17.97
CA PRO A 59 9.55 16.56 17.64
C PRO A 59 8.82 15.29 18.09
N SER A 60 8.03 14.70 17.18
CA SER A 60 7.61 13.32 17.38
C SER A 60 8.91 12.56 17.56
N PRO A 61 9.16 11.92 18.71
CA PRO A 61 10.31 11.03 18.81
C PRO A 61 10.23 10.11 17.60
N PRO A 62 11.35 9.80 16.90
CA PRO A 62 11.32 8.85 15.81
C PRO A 62 10.57 7.66 16.37
N THR A 63 9.34 7.43 15.89
CA THR A 63 8.60 6.26 16.30
C THR A 63 9.58 5.15 15.98
N PRO A 64 10.04 4.39 16.99
CA PRO A 64 10.99 3.34 16.68
C PRO A 64 10.32 2.53 15.59
N ASN A 65 11.10 1.91 14.71
CA ASN A 65 10.58 0.88 13.83
C ASN A 65 10.22 -0.34 14.71
N ILE A 66 9.30 -0.11 15.65
CA ILE A 66 8.61 -1.08 16.48
C ILE A 66 7.96 -1.91 15.40
N GLY A 67 8.38 -3.17 15.31
CA GLY A 67 7.82 -4.15 14.40
C GLY A 67 6.37 -4.45 14.77
N PHE A 68 5.52 -3.43 14.86
CA PHE A 68 4.10 -3.52 15.08
C PHE A 68 3.49 -4.36 13.97
N SER A 69 3.99 -4.24 12.74
CA SER A 69 3.65 -5.16 11.65
C SER A 69 3.89 -6.63 12.06
N LYS A 70 4.97 -6.95 12.77
CA LYS A 70 5.23 -8.32 13.28
C LYS A 70 4.31 -8.75 14.41
N ALA A 71 3.70 -7.80 15.14
CA ALA A 71 2.72 -8.08 16.19
C ALA A 71 1.28 -8.23 15.66
N LEU A 72 1.02 -7.82 14.40
CA LEU A 72 -0.29 -7.92 13.77
C LEU A 72 -0.57 -9.33 13.24
N SER A 73 -1.77 -9.84 13.54
CA SER A 73 -2.35 -11.00 12.85
C SER A 73 -2.98 -10.60 11.50
N GLY A 74 -2.20 -9.91 10.69
CA GLY A 74 -2.58 -9.37 9.40
C GLY A 74 -1.52 -8.39 8.90
N PHE A 75 -1.84 -7.61 7.88
CA PHE A 75 -0.97 -6.54 7.37
C PHE A 75 -1.78 -5.26 7.19
N LEU A 76 -1.09 -4.13 7.14
CA LEU A 76 -1.71 -2.82 6.92
C LEU A 76 -1.74 -2.53 5.42
N MET A 77 -2.87 -1.96 4.99
CA MET A 77 -3.06 -1.46 3.64
C MET A 77 -3.79 -0.13 3.72
N MET A 78 -3.37 0.81 2.89
CA MET A 78 -3.97 2.13 2.79
C MET A 78 -4.28 2.42 1.33
N MET A 79 -5.48 2.89 1.08
CA MET A 79 -5.95 3.24 -0.25
C MET A 79 -6.87 4.46 -0.19
N THR A 80 -7.05 5.10 -1.32
CA THR A 80 -8.05 6.15 -1.52
C THR A 80 -9.45 5.54 -1.72
N GLN A 81 -10.50 6.37 -1.68
CA GLN A 81 -11.89 5.94 -1.94
C GLN A 81 -12.11 5.35 -3.34
N ASN A 82 -11.27 5.70 -4.32
CA ASN A 82 -11.30 5.10 -5.66
C ASN A 82 -10.39 3.85 -5.79
N GLY A 83 -9.86 3.34 -4.68
CA GLY A 83 -9.08 2.11 -4.62
C GLY A 83 -7.60 2.24 -4.97
N LYS A 84 -7.07 3.45 -5.24
CA LYS A 84 -5.64 3.64 -5.51
C LYS A 84 -4.83 3.37 -4.27
N LEU A 85 -3.80 2.53 -4.40
CA LEU A 85 -2.96 2.16 -3.27
C LEU A 85 -2.01 3.30 -2.88
N LEU A 86 -1.89 3.50 -1.58
CA LEU A 86 -1.02 4.50 -0.94
C LEU A 86 0.10 3.83 -0.14
N TYR A 87 -0.20 2.70 0.49
CA TYR A 87 0.74 1.99 1.35
C TYR A 87 0.29 0.54 1.56
N ILE A 88 1.27 -0.36 1.67
CA ILE A 88 1.13 -1.73 2.16
C ILE A 88 2.31 -1.96 3.13
N SER A 89 2.11 -2.65 4.24
CA SER A 89 3.21 -2.99 5.15
C SER A 89 4.07 -4.15 4.62
N ASP A 90 5.33 -4.18 5.04
CA ASP A 90 6.32 -5.19 4.67
C ASP A 90 5.90 -6.63 4.98
N ASN A 91 5.25 -6.84 6.12
CA ASN A 91 4.76 -8.15 6.56
C ASN A 91 3.65 -8.74 5.68
N ALA A 92 3.08 -7.99 4.72
CA ALA A 92 2.13 -8.53 3.73
C ALA A 92 2.71 -9.72 2.95
N ALA A 93 4.05 -9.77 2.81
CA ALA A 93 4.76 -10.89 2.20
C ALA A 93 4.52 -12.22 2.91
N GLU A 94 4.29 -12.23 4.23
CA GLU A 94 4.00 -13.44 5.01
C GLU A 94 2.59 -13.98 4.69
N TYR A 95 1.68 -13.11 4.25
CA TYR A 95 0.28 -13.46 4.01
C TYR A 95 -0.01 -13.75 2.54
N LEU A 96 0.57 -12.96 1.63
CA LEU A 96 0.32 -13.02 0.19
C LEU A 96 1.50 -13.61 -0.60
N GLY A 97 2.69 -13.71 0.01
CA GLY A 97 3.89 -14.24 -0.66
C GLY A 97 4.54 -13.32 -1.67
N HIS A 98 4.10 -12.06 -1.76
CA HIS A 98 4.67 -11.01 -2.60
C HIS A 98 5.37 -9.98 -1.72
N SER A 99 6.53 -9.47 -2.16
CA SER A 99 7.17 -8.35 -1.45
C SER A 99 6.28 -7.10 -1.49
N MET A 100 6.44 -6.20 -0.52
CA MET A 100 5.74 -4.91 -0.52
C MET A 100 6.00 -4.16 -1.84
N GLU A 101 7.24 -4.16 -2.30
CA GLU A 101 7.65 -3.50 -3.51
C GLU A 101 6.93 -4.10 -4.73
N ASP A 102 6.87 -5.42 -4.86
CA ASP A 102 6.17 -6.08 -5.98
C ASP A 102 4.67 -5.74 -5.98
N LEU A 103 4.04 -5.73 -4.80
CA LEU A 103 2.62 -5.37 -4.65
C LEU A 103 2.37 -3.93 -5.09
N LEU A 104 3.23 -2.98 -4.73
CA LEU A 104 3.08 -1.57 -5.10
C LEU A 104 3.50 -1.27 -6.55
N ILE A 105 4.43 -2.05 -7.11
CA ILE A 105 4.85 -1.94 -8.51
C ILE A 105 3.74 -2.41 -9.45
N HIS A 106 3.08 -3.53 -9.11
CA HIS A 106 2.12 -4.19 -9.99
C HIS A 106 0.66 -3.91 -9.62
N GLY A 107 0.39 -3.44 -8.40
CA GLY A 107 -0.91 -3.03 -7.93
C GLY A 107 -0.97 -1.51 -7.78
N ASP A 108 -1.33 -0.81 -8.85
CA ASP A 108 -1.63 0.63 -8.75
C ASP A 108 -2.96 0.86 -8.00
N SER A 109 -3.86 -0.13 -8.10
CA SER A 109 -5.14 -0.19 -7.43
C SER A 109 -5.31 -1.48 -6.64
N VAL A 110 -6.12 -1.45 -5.58
CA VAL A 110 -6.56 -2.66 -4.86
C VAL A 110 -7.21 -3.66 -5.82
N TYR A 111 -7.91 -3.18 -6.85
CA TYR A 111 -8.59 -3.98 -7.88
C TYR A 111 -7.63 -4.84 -8.72
N ASP A 112 -6.34 -4.51 -8.78
CA ASP A 112 -5.32 -5.31 -9.46
C ASP A 112 -4.89 -6.53 -8.61
N MET A 113 -5.16 -6.49 -7.31
CA MET A 113 -4.75 -7.50 -6.34
C MET A 113 -5.87 -8.45 -5.93
N ILE A 114 -7.12 -8.07 -6.15
CA ILE A 114 -8.31 -8.83 -5.73
C ILE A 114 -9.04 -9.50 -6.90
N ASP A 115 -9.81 -10.54 -6.61
CA ASP A 115 -10.67 -11.21 -7.59
C ASP A 115 -11.72 -10.24 -8.17
N LYS A 116 -11.92 -10.33 -9.49
CA LYS A 116 -12.86 -9.47 -10.24
C LYS A 116 -14.30 -9.58 -9.75
N GLN A 117 -14.71 -10.73 -9.24
CA GLN A 117 -16.04 -10.94 -8.68
C GLN A 117 -16.29 -10.08 -7.43
N ASP A 118 -15.23 -9.70 -6.71
CA ASP A 118 -15.35 -8.91 -5.47
C ASP A 118 -15.27 -7.39 -5.75
N HIS A 119 -14.91 -6.97 -6.97
CA HIS A 119 -14.68 -5.56 -7.33
C HIS A 119 -15.90 -4.67 -7.03
N GLN A 120 -17.08 -5.09 -7.46
CA GLN A 120 -18.30 -4.30 -7.29
C GLN A 120 -18.65 -4.09 -5.82
N ALA A 121 -18.58 -5.16 -5.02
CA ALA A 121 -18.90 -5.10 -3.59
C ALA A 121 -17.96 -4.14 -2.83
N ILE A 122 -16.67 -4.21 -3.14
CA ILE A 122 -15.65 -3.37 -2.51
C ILE A 122 -15.79 -1.92 -2.96
N GLN A 123 -16.09 -1.68 -4.24
CA GLN A 123 -16.33 -0.32 -4.73
C GLN A 123 -17.53 0.32 -4.03
N THR A 124 -18.62 -0.42 -3.82
CA THR A 124 -19.78 0.07 -3.05
C THR A 124 -19.38 0.43 -1.62
N GLU A 125 -18.57 -0.40 -0.98
CA GLU A 125 -18.12 -0.16 0.40
C GLU A 125 -17.18 1.05 0.51
N LEU A 126 -16.27 1.23 -0.45
CA LEU A 126 -15.32 2.36 -0.47
C LEU A 126 -16.00 3.71 -0.77
N VAL A 127 -17.08 3.72 -1.56
CA VAL A 127 -17.82 4.94 -1.92
C VAL A 127 -18.90 5.29 -0.89
N ARG A 128 -19.24 4.37 0.03
CA ARG A 128 -20.20 4.62 1.09
C ARG A 128 -19.87 5.93 1.81
N SER A 129 -20.87 6.80 1.98
CA SER A 129 -20.72 8.02 2.75
C SER A 129 -20.55 7.70 4.23
N ALA A 130 -19.71 8.46 4.93
CA ALA A 130 -19.64 8.40 6.38
C ALA A 130 -21.02 8.76 6.97
N ASN A 131 -21.62 7.87 7.76
CA ASN A 131 -22.85 8.20 8.47
C ASN A 131 -22.53 9.23 9.55
N THR A 132 -23.38 10.25 9.67
CA THR A 132 -23.31 11.32 10.69
C THR A 132 -23.40 10.83 12.14
N HIS A 133 -23.64 9.53 12.36
CA HIS A 133 -23.92 8.91 13.66
C HIS A 133 -22.90 7.87 14.14
N GLY A 134 -21.61 8.00 13.74
CA GLY A 134 -20.53 7.62 14.65
C GLY A 134 -19.80 6.29 14.46
N GLU A 135 -19.97 5.55 13.36
CA GLU A 135 -19.01 4.49 13.01
C GLU A 135 -18.72 4.51 11.51
N ASP A 136 -17.66 5.22 11.10
CA ASP A 136 -17.14 5.16 9.72
C ASP A 136 -16.27 3.92 9.50
N LYS A 137 -16.53 2.84 10.25
CA LYS A 137 -15.84 1.57 10.11
C LYS A 137 -16.29 0.89 8.82
N ARG A 138 -15.33 0.56 7.98
CA ARG A 138 -15.48 -0.25 6.77
C ARG A 138 -15.08 -1.68 7.09
N LEU A 139 -15.92 -2.63 6.69
CA LEU A 139 -15.68 -4.06 6.90
C LEU A 139 -16.11 -4.83 5.66
N PHE A 140 -15.18 -5.50 5.02
CA PHE A 140 -15.48 -6.33 3.86
C PHE A 140 -14.52 -7.51 3.73
N LEU A 141 -14.98 -8.57 3.07
CA LEU A 141 -14.16 -9.70 2.67
C LEU A 141 -13.75 -9.54 1.21
N CYS A 142 -12.52 -9.92 0.88
CA CYS A 142 -12.07 -10.00 -0.50
C CYS A 142 -11.13 -11.16 -0.71
N ARG A 143 -11.09 -11.70 -1.93
CA ARG A 143 -10.12 -12.69 -2.35
C ARG A 143 -8.91 -12.00 -2.95
N MET A 144 -7.77 -12.10 -2.30
CA MET A 144 -6.50 -11.55 -2.78
C MET A 144 -5.67 -12.62 -3.48
N ASN A 145 -5.04 -12.25 -4.59
CA ASN A 145 -4.11 -13.11 -5.30
C ASN A 145 -2.87 -13.40 -4.44
N VAL A 146 -2.46 -14.66 -4.40
CA VAL A 146 -1.25 -15.09 -3.68
C VAL A 146 -0.13 -15.49 -4.64
N SER A 147 1.11 -15.35 -4.20
CA SER A 147 2.26 -15.63 -5.03
C SER A 147 2.39 -17.11 -5.36
N ARG A 148 3.08 -17.39 -6.47
CA ARG A 148 3.32 -18.78 -6.89
C ARG A 148 3.98 -19.63 -5.80
N ASN A 149 4.84 -19.01 -5.00
CA ASN A 149 5.57 -19.67 -3.92
C ASN A 149 4.67 -19.93 -2.71
N ALA A 150 3.82 -18.97 -2.33
CA ALA A 150 2.87 -19.13 -1.23
C ALA A 150 1.87 -20.27 -1.49
N ARG A 151 1.40 -20.43 -2.73
CA ARG A 151 0.50 -21.54 -3.13
C ARG A 151 1.05 -22.91 -2.76
N ARG A 152 2.36 -23.13 -2.94
CA ARG A 152 3.00 -24.44 -2.65
C ARG A 152 2.99 -24.78 -1.16
N GLN A 153 3.07 -23.77 -0.30
CA GLN A 153 3.11 -23.96 1.15
C GLN A 153 1.71 -24.05 1.76
N MET A 154 0.75 -23.31 1.21
CA MET A 154 -0.50 -23.03 1.91
C MET A 154 -1.65 -24.01 1.59
N ARG A 155 -1.53 -24.93 0.62
CA ARG A 155 -2.59 -25.86 0.16
C ARG A 155 -3.92 -25.21 -0.27
N PHE A 156 -4.05 -23.89 -0.17
CA PHE A 156 -5.14 -23.09 -0.73
C PHE A 156 -4.87 -22.82 -2.23
N GLY A 157 -5.93 -22.48 -2.97
CA GLY A 157 -5.86 -22.15 -4.40
C GLY A 157 -5.09 -20.85 -4.68
N ASP A 158 -5.34 -20.25 -5.84
CA ASP A 158 -4.62 -19.03 -6.29
C ASP A 158 -4.96 -17.77 -5.48
N GLN A 159 -5.89 -17.89 -4.53
CA GLN A 159 -6.47 -16.79 -3.79
C GLN A 159 -6.57 -17.10 -2.30
N LYS A 160 -6.44 -16.04 -1.50
CA LYS A 160 -6.66 -16.06 -0.06
C LYS A 160 -7.78 -15.10 0.29
N VAL A 161 -8.75 -15.57 1.07
CA VAL A 161 -9.81 -14.70 1.61
C VAL A 161 -9.19 -13.85 2.73
N VAL A 162 -9.35 -12.54 2.61
CA VAL A 162 -8.84 -11.54 3.55
C VAL A 162 -10.03 -10.72 4.05
N LEU A 163 -10.12 -10.57 5.37
CA LEU A 163 -11.02 -9.60 6.00
C LEU A 163 -10.30 -8.26 6.09
N VAL A 164 -10.88 -7.23 5.49
CA VAL A 164 -10.38 -5.86 5.57
C VAL A 164 -11.27 -5.09 6.53
N GLN A 165 -10.65 -4.47 7.53
CA GLN A 165 -11.29 -3.63 8.54
C GLN A 165 -10.52 -2.32 8.65
N GLY A 166 -11.22 -1.19 8.63
CA GLY A 166 -10.63 0.15 8.74
C GLY A 166 -11.64 1.21 9.08
#